data_AF-A0A973YH41-F1
#
_entry.id   AF-A0A973YH41-F1
#
_cell.length_a   1.000
_cell.length_b   1.000
_cell.length_c   1.000
_cell.angle_alpha   90.00
_cell.angle_beta   90.00
_cell.angle_gamma   90.00
#
_symmetry.space_group_name_H-M   'P 1'
#
loop_
_entity.id
_entity.type
_entity.pdbx_description
1 polymer ?
#
loop_
_entity_poly.entity_id
_entity_poly.type
_entity_poly.pdbx_seq_one_letter_code
_entity_poly.pdbx_strand_id
1 'polypeptide(L)'
;VFQPRPGDHEKYGGDPEQPHKIHVITRIKSVIGRPYWEKKIVRDLGLDKAHQPRLHKNIPSVNARLKVIKHLVRIKPLKLPYGLPTEEEIPGTFLTSEGELVIKQRLKPVEQKKIKA
;
A
#
# COMPACT_ATOMS: atom_id res chain seq x y z
N VAL A 1 -8.35 -22.06 1.49
CA VAL A 1 -8.66 -20.80 0.76
C VAL A 1 -7.45 -19.87 0.60
N PHE A 2 -6.64 -19.60 1.64
CA PHE A 2 -5.47 -18.69 1.54
C PHE A 2 -4.13 -19.39 1.26
N GLN A 3 -4.15 -20.41 0.40
CA GLN A 3 -2.94 -21.08 -0.08
C GLN A 3 -2.85 -20.76 -1.58
N PRO A 4 -1.88 -19.93 -2.01
CA PRO A 4 -1.72 -19.59 -3.41
C PRO A 4 -1.30 -20.84 -4.20
N ARG A 5 -1.79 -20.95 -5.43
CA ARG A 5 -1.34 -21.98 -6.37
C ARG A 5 -0.18 -21.43 -7.20
N PRO A 6 0.69 -22.29 -7.77
CA PRO A 6 1.80 -21.83 -8.63
C PRO A 6 1.37 -20.83 -9.72
N GLY A 7 0.27 -21.10 -10.44
CA GLY A 7 -0.25 -20.18 -11.47
C GLY A 7 -0.80 -18.84 -10.96
N ASP A 8 -1.10 -18.71 -9.66
CA ASP A 8 -1.49 -17.42 -9.08
C ASP A 8 -0.28 -16.47 -9.00
N HIS A 9 0.92 -17.00 -8.77
CA HIS A 9 2.15 -16.21 -8.70
C HIS A 9 2.50 -15.58 -10.05
N GLU A 10 2.37 -16.33 -11.14
CA GLU A 10 2.57 -15.83 -12.51
C GLU A 10 1.56 -14.75 -12.88
N LYS A 11 0.29 -14.93 -12.47
CA LYS A 11 -0.80 -13.99 -12.78
C LYS A 11 -0.68 -12.66 -12.05
N TYR A 12 -0.31 -12.70 -10.78
CA TYR A 12 -0.30 -11.52 -9.90
C TYR A 12 1.09 -10.93 -9.67
N GLY A 13 2.15 -11.59 -10.15
CA GLY A 13 3.54 -11.14 -10.05
C GLY A 13 4.07 -11.13 -8.62
N GLY A 14 3.62 -12.08 -7.78
CA GLY A 14 4.04 -12.18 -6.38
C GLY A 14 5.05 -13.31 -6.18
N ASP A 15 6.16 -13.03 -5.52
CA ASP A 15 7.19 -14.01 -5.18
C ASP A 15 6.92 -14.64 -3.79
N PRO A 16 6.77 -15.97 -3.68
CA PRO A 16 6.61 -16.65 -2.40
C PRO A 16 7.86 -16.61 -1.51
N GLU A 17 9.06 -16.52 -2.09
CA GLU A 17 10.32 -16.48 -1.34
C GLU A 17 10.53 -15.11 -0.68
N GLN A 18 10.08 -14.05 -1.36
CA GLN A 18 10.17 -12.68 -0.88
C GLN A 18 8.79 -12.04 -0.71
N PRO A 19 8.05 -12.39 0.36
CA PRO A 19 6.75 -11.78 0.62
C PRO A 19 6.90 -10.30 0.96
N HIS A 20 5.94 -9.50 0.50
CA HIS A 20 5.92 -8.08 0.81
C HIS A 20 5.64 -7.83 2.29
N LYS A 21 6.31 -6.82 2.85
CA LYS A 21 6.27 -6.52 4.30
C LYS A 21 5.05 -5.68 4.71
N ILE A 22 4.55 -4.82 3.83
CA ILE A 22 3.52 -3.82 4.14
C ILE A 22 2.38 -3.91 3.13
N HIS A 23 1.15 -3.94 3.63
CA HIS A 23 -0.08 -3.82 2.85
C HIS A 23 -0.50 -2.36 2.72
N VAL A 24 -0.87 -1.97 1.51
CA VAL A 24 -1.68 -0.78 1.22
C VAL A 24 -3.14 -1.21 1.19
N ILE A 25 -3.92 -0.76 2.18
CA ILE A 25 -5.33 -1.12 2.32
C ILE A 25 -6.19 0.09 2.06
N THR A 26 -7.17 -0.07 1.19
CA THR A 26 -8.13 0.98 0.85
C THR A 26 -9.54 0.44 0.99
N ARG A 27 -10.39 1.11 1.76
CA ARG A 27 -11.82 0.75 1.82
C ARG A 27 -12.52 1.17 0.53
N ILE A 28 -13.16 0.21 -0.13
CA ILE A 28 -13.87 0.40 -1.41
C ILE A 28 -15.39 0.24 -1.30
N LYS A 29 -15.90 -0.46 -0.27
CA LYS A 29 -17.33 -0.60 -0.02
C LYS A 29 -17.76 0.06 1.29
N SER A 30 -19.03 0.43 1.35
CA SER A 30 -19.64 1.02 2.54
C SER A 30 -19.78 0.03 3.69
N VAL A 31 -19.68 0.55 4.92
CA VAL A 31 -19.93 -0.18 6.18
C VAL A 31 -21.39 -0.08 6.64
N ILE A 32 -22.23 0.68 5.93
CA ILE A 32 -23.67 0.80 6.23
C ILE A 32 -24.34 -0.58 6.03
N GLY A 33 -25.22 -0.95 6.96
CA GLY A 33 -25.90 -2.26 6.95
C GLY A 33 -24.99 -3.45 7.29
N ARG A 34 -23.72 -3.24 7.65
CA ARG A 34 -22.81 -4.32 8.06
C ARG A 34 -22.93 -4.64 9.55
N PRO A 35 -22.58 -5.87 9.95
CA PRO A 35 -22.52 -6.25 11.35
C PRO A 35 -21.59 -5.34 12.18
N TYR A 36 -21.88 -5.22 13.48
CA TYR A 36 -21.15 -4.30 14.36
C TYR A 36 -19.66 -4.65 14.48
N TRP A 37 -19.30 -5.94 14.42
CA TRP A 37 -17.90 -6.38 14.50
C TRP A 37 -17.08 -5.97 13.28
N GLU A 38 -17.66 -5.99 12.07
CA GLU A 38 -16.99 -5.49 10.86
C GLU A 38 -16.72 -3.98 10.98
N LYS A 39 -17.70 -3.22 11.47
CA LYS A 39 -17.56 -1.78 11.71
C LYS A 39 -16.44 -1.48 12.72
N LYS A 40 -16.34 -2.29 13.78
CA LYS A 40 -15.27 -2.17 14.77
C LYS A 40 -13.90 -2.41 14.14
N ILE A 41 -13.73 -3.47 13.35
CA ILE A 41 -12.47 -3.77 12.65
C ILE A 41 -12.06 -2.65 11.70
N VAL A 42 -13.02 -2.08 10.95
CA VAL A 42 -12.76 -0.96 10.04
C VAL A 42 -12.24 0.27 10.80
N ARG A 43 -12.83 0.58 11.96
CA ARG A 43 -12.38 1.67 12.85
C ARG A 43 -10.99 1.39 13.43
N ASP A 44 -10.78 0.18 13.94
CA ASP A 44 -9.50 -0.24 14.54
C ASP A 44 -8.34 -0.19 13.52
N LEU A 45 -8.64 -0.41 12.23
CA LEU A 45 -7.68 -0.31 11.13
C LEU A 45 -7.56 1.11 10.52
N GLY A 46 -8.30 2.10 11.04
CA GLY A 46 -8.26 3.49 10.57
C GLY A 46 -8.82 3.71 9.17
N LEU A 47 -9.78 2.87 8.76
CA LEU A 47 -10.41 2.85 7.42
C LEU A 47 -11.77 3.56 7.40
N ASP A 48 -11.94 4.60 8.24
CA ASP A 48 -13.20 5.33 8.39
C ASP A 48 -13.61 6.11 7.13
N LYS A 49 -12.62 6.65 6.41
CA LYS A 49 -12.83 7.34 5.13
C LYS A 49 -12.65 6.35 3.98
N ALA A 50 -13.63 6.31 3.08
CA ALA A 50 -13.52 5.50 1.86
C ALA A 50 -12.44 6.07 0.93
N HIS A 51 -11.86 5.22 0.08
CA HIS A 51 -10.87 5.60 -0.92
C HIS A 51 -9.59 6.27 -0.38
N GLN A 52 -9.36 6.26 0.93
CA GLN A 52 -8.11 6.68 1.52
C GLN A 52 -7.23 5.45 1.82
N PRO A 53 -6.03 5.37 1.23
CA PRO A 53 -5.11 4.27 1.52
C PRO A 53 -4.53 4.40 2.93
N ARG A 54 -4.33 3.26 3.58
CA ARG A 54 -3.67 3.10 4.88
C ARG A 54 -2.63 1.99 4.79
N LEU A 55 -1.50 2.19 5.47
CA LEU A 55 -0.41 1.23 5.53
C LEU A 55 -0.56 0.37 6.78
N HIS A 56 -0.49 -0.96 6.62
CA HIS A 56 -0.46 -1.91 7.74
C HIS A 56 0.58 -2.99 7.52
N LYS A 57 1.12 -3.52 8.62
CA LYS A 57 2.12 -4.60 8.60
C LYS A 57 1.50 -5.90 8.10
N ASN A 58 2.22 -6.65 7.26
CA ASN A 58 1.84 -8.00 6.85
C ASN A 58 2.18 -9.01 7.96
N ILE A 59 1.40 -9.00 9.04
CA ILE A 59 1.55 -9.93 10.19
C ILE A 59 0.27 -10.75 10.42
N PRO A 60 0.36 -11.95 11.03
CA PRO A 60 -0.81 -12.82 11.21
C PRO A 60 -1.99 -12.16 11.92
N SER A 61 -1.73 -11.36 12.96
CA SER A 61 -2.76 -10.64 13.71
C SER A 61 -3.57 -9.67 12.84
N VAL A 62 -2.89 -8.88 12.01
CA VAL A 62 -3.52 -7.95 11.05
C VAL A 62 -4.24 -8.73 9.96
N ASN A 63 -3.59 -9.76 9.40
CA ASN A 63 -4.17 -10.59 8.34
C ASN A 63 -5.46 -11.29 8.79
N ALA A 64 -5.55 -11.74 10.05
CA ALA A 64 -6.78 -12.32 10.60
C ALA A 64 -7.95 -11.33 10.56
N ARG A 65 -7.71 -10.07 10.94
CA ARG A 65 -8.73 -9.00 10.86
C ARG A 65 -9.12 -8.68 9.42
N LEU A 66 -8.13 -8.60 8.53
CA LEU A 66 -8.37 -8.35 7.09
C LEU A 66 -9.17 -9.47 6.42
N LYS A 67 -9.00 -10.72 6.84
CA LYS A 67 -9.79 -11.85 6.33
C LYS A 67 -11.29 -11.68 6.60
N VAL A 68 -11.66 -11.10 7.74
CA VAL A 68 -13.06 -10.84 8.10
C VAL A 68 -13.68 -9.79 7.18
N ILE A 69 -12.95 -8.69 6.91
CA ILE A 69 -13.46 -7.56 6.11
C ILE A 69 -13.02 -7.57 4.64
N LYS A 70 -12.52 -8.71 4.13
CA LYS A 70 -11.90 -8.82 2.78
C LYS A 70 -12.82 -8.39 1.64
N HIS A 71 -14.14 -8.46 1.83
CA HIS A 71 -15.16 -8.02 0.87
C HIS A 71 -15.37 -6.50 0.84
N LEU A 72 -14.87 -5.76 1.84
CA LEU A 72 -15.03 -4.30 1.95
C LEU A 72 -13.79 -3.53 1.48
N VAL A 73 -12.63 -4.18 1.45
CA VAL A 73 -11.33 -3.55 1.25
C VAL A 73 -10.65 -4.05 -0.02
N ARG A 74 -9.78 -3.21 -0.57
CA ARG A 74 -8.78 -3.55 -1.56
C ARG A 74 -7.43 -3.61 -0.84
N ILE A 75 -6.69 -4.69 -1.04
CA ILE A 75 -5.36 -4.89 -0.47
C ILE A 75 -4.37 -4.95 -1.63
N LYS A 76 -3.29 -4.18 -1.54
CA LYS A 76 -2.18 -4.20 -2.49
C LYS A 76 -0.84 -4.25 -1.73
N PRO A 77 0.22 -4.83 -2.30
CA PRO A 77 1.56 -4.69 -1.74
C PRO A 77 2.06 -3.25 -1.92
N LEU A 78 2.80 -2.73 -0.93
CA LEU A 78 3.52 -1.46 -1.08
C LEU A 78 4.74 -1.68 -1.97
N LYS A 79 4.87 -0.89 -3.04
CA LYS A 79 6.06 -0.87 -3.90
C LYS A 79 6.91 0.36 -3.63
N LEU A 80 8.22 0.16 -3.62
CA LEU A 80 9.24 1.18 -3.35
C LEU A 80 10.23 1.25 -4.51
N PRO A 81 9.86 1.90 -5.64
CA PRO A 81 10.71 1.93 -6.84
C PRO A 81 12.07 2.61 -6.57
N TYR A 82 12.12 3.58 -5.66
CA TYR A 82 13.33 4.33 -5.31
C TYR A 82 13.92 3.95 -3.95
N GLY A 83 13.40 2.89 -3.32
CA GLY A 83 13.79 2.50 -1.95
C GLY A 83 13.03 3.27 -0.86
N LEU A 84 13.61 3.29 0.35
CA LEU A 84 13.04 4.02 1.49
C LEU A 84 13.43 5.50 1.41
N PRO A 85 12.50 6.43 1.68
CA PRO A 85 12.79 7.85 1.64
C PRO A 85 13.77 8.25 2.76
N THR A 86 14.71 9.13 2.42
CA THR A 86 15.59 9.80 3.39
C THR A 86 14.83 10.92 4.11
N GLU A 87 15.29 11.39 5.27
CA GLU A 87 14.63 12.44 6.07
C GLU A 87 14.29 13.71 5.25
N GLU A 88 15.20 14.12 4.37
CA GLU A 88 15.02 15.29 3.48
C GLU A 88 13.91 15.09 2.43
N GLU A 89 13.65 13.83 2.06
CA GLU A 89 12.75 13.44 0.98
C GLU A 89 11.34 13.14 1.47
N ILE A 90 11.17 12.88 2.77
CA ILE A 90 9.87 12.66 3.44
C ILE A 90 8.79 13.65 2.98
N PRO A 91 9.00 14.99 3.02
CA PRO A 91 7.95 15.94 2.64
C PRO A 91 7.58 15.89 1.15
N GLY A 92 8.44 15.34 0.30
CA GLY A 92 8.18 15.16 -1.13
C GLY A 92 7.51 13.83 -1.48
N THR A 93 7.27 12.94 -0.51
CA THR A 93 6.70 11.62 -0.78
C THR A 93 5.18 11.65 -0.89
N PHE A 94 4.64 10.85 -1.80
CA PHE A 94 3.21 10.60 -1.90
C PHE A 94 2.92 9.17 -2.36
N LEU A 95 1.78 8.65 -1.92
CA LEU A 95 1.33 7.31 -2.27
C LEU A 95 0.40 7.37 -3.49
N THR A 96 0.74 6.62 -4.53
CA THR A 96 -0.10 6.51 -5.73
C THR A 96 -1.28 5.57 -5.50
N SER A 97 -2.32 5.67 -6.34
CA SER A 97 -3.46 4.73 -6.37
C SER A 97 -3.04 3.30 -6.71
N GLU A 98 -1.86 3.14 -7.33
CA GLU A 98 -1.26 1.85 -7.66
C GLU A 98 -0.65 1.15 -6.45
N GLY A 99 -0.35 1.89 -5.39
CA GLY A 99 0.32 1.39 -4.19
C GLY A 99 1.83 1.62 -4.20
N GLU A 100 2.31 2.59 -4.98
CA GLU A 100 3.72 2.94 -5.07
C GLU A 100 4.01 4.20 -4.24
N LEU A 101 5.06 4.15 -3.45
CA LEU A 101 5.55 5.33 -2.74
C LEU A 101 6.53 6.07 -3.65
N VAL A 102 6.07 7.18 -4.21
CA VAL A 102 6.85 8.00 -5.14
C VAL A 102 7.43 9.19 -4.38
N ILE A 103 8.73 9.42 -4.58
CA ILE A 103 9.44 10.60 -4.08
C ILE A 103 9.37 11.66 -5.18
N LYS A 104 8.74 12.81 -4.93
CA LYS A 104 8.84 13.96 -5.87
C LYS A 104 10.28 14.44 -5.88
N GLN A 105 11.02 14.07 -6.92
CA GLN A 105 12.29 14.71 -7.19
C GLN A 105 12.02 16.19 -7.44
N ARG A 106 12.60 17.05 -6.60
CA ARG A 106 12.66 18.49 -6.89
C ARG A 106 13.36 18.63 -8.23
N LEU A 107 12.82 19.47 -9.13
CA LEU A 107 13.52 19.87 -10.34
C LEU A 107 14.84 20.53 -9.90
N LYS A 108 15.94 19.79 -9.97
CA LYS A 108 17.26 20.38 -9.80
C LYS A 108 17.51 21.20 -11.07
N PRO A 109 17.98 22.46 -10.96
CA PRO A 109 18.42 23.20 -12.14
C PRO A 109 19.43 22.32 -12.88
N VAL A 110 19.24 22.17 -14.20
CA VAL A 110 20.21 21.46 -15.04
C VAL A 110 21.56 22.15 -14.84
N GLU A 111 22.57 21.40 -14.40
CA GLU A 111 23.93 21.93 -14.31
C GLU A 111 24.34 22.40 -15.70
N GLN A 112 24.38 23.73 -15.90
CA GLN A 112 24.86 24.31 -17.14
C GLN A 112 26.34 23.97 -17.25
N LYS A 113 26.67 22.97 -18.07
CA LYS A 113 28.06 22.75 -18.50
C LYS A 113 28.53 24.06 -19.10
N LYS A 114 29.44 24.74 -18.38
CA LYS A 114 30.13 25.93 -18.89
C LYS A 114 30.74 25.56 -20.23
N ILE A 115 30.17 26.10 -21.30
CA ILE A 115 30.76 26.05 -22.63
C ILE A 115 32.07 26.82 -22.49
N LYS A 116 33.21 26.12 -22.56
CA LYS A 116 34.52 26.77 -22.58
C LYS A 116 34.63 27.49 -23.93
N ALA A 117 34.87 28.80 -23.87
CA ALA A 117 35.22 29.64 -25.00
C ALA A 117 36.60 29.26 -25.55
#